data_AF-A0A353ZY55-F1
#
_entry.id   AF-A0A353ZY55-F1
#
_cell.length_a   1.000
_cell.length_b   1.000
_cell.length_c   1.000
_cell.angle_alpha   90.00
_cell.angle_beta   90.00
_cell.angle_gamma   90.00
#
_symmetry.space_group_name_H-M   'P 1'
#
loop_
_entity.id
_entity.type
_entity.pdbx_description
1 polymer ?
#
loop_
_entity_poly.entity_id
_entity_poly.type
_entity_poly.pdbx_seq_one_letter_code
_entity_poly.pdbx_strand_id
1 'polypeptide(L)'
;MVKDALDPGIMHFSGTKFLAFMFPLIDTLVVTLLFMWRKTSVYGYLLNGVIVIYGTVFMSHFSIAELTARSAPASDWIMKSTLPDIGIAWGDFFVGKALYDISRKEP
;
A
#
# COMPACT_ATOMS: atom_id res chain seq x y z
N MET A 1 15.19 5.76 9.34
CA MET A 1 15.46 6.47 10.60
C MET A 1 14.81 7.84 10.53
N VAL A 2 14.23 8.30 11.63
CA VAL A 2 13.56 9.62 11.72
C VAL A 2 14.22 10.37 12.86
N LYS A 3 14.57 11.64 12.61
CA LYS A 3 15.09 12.51 13.66
C LYS A 3 13.97 12.82 14.63
N ASP A 4 14.26 12.73 15.92
CA ASP A 4 13.34 13.15 16.94
C ASP A 4 13.10 14.67 16.85
N ALA A 5 11.85 15.10 17.01
CA ALA A 5 11.50 16.51 16.88
C ALA A 5 11.97 17.33 18.10
N LEU A 6 12.19 16.66 19.23
CA LEU A 6 12.61 17.26 20.50
C LEU A 6 14.12 17.12 20.75
N ASP A 7 14.78 16.11 20.18
CA ASP A 7 16.23 15.93 20.30
C ASP A 7 16.85 15.39 18.99
N PRO A 8 17.36 16.26 18.10
CA PRO A 8 17.78 15.89 16.75
C PRO A 8 19.06 15.03 16.70
N GLY A 9 19.69 14.76 17.84
CA GLY A 9 20.83 13.84 17.97
C GLY A 9 20.45 12.37 18.01
N ILE A 10 19.18 12.04 18.28
CA ILE A 10 18.70 10.67 18.45
C ILE A 10 17.88 10.24 17.21
N MET A 11 18.33 9.15 16.58
CA MET A 11 17.71 8.57 15.39
C MET A 11 16.80 7.41 15.80
N HIS A 12 15.49 7.60 15.71
CA HIS A 12 14.53 6.54 16.00
C HIS A 12 14.19 5.72 14.74
N PHE A 13 14.09 4.39 14.90
CA PHE A 13 13.58 3.52 13.86
C PHE A 13 12.05 3.69 13.77
N SER A 14 11.56 4.17 12.63
CA SER A 14 10.13 4.27 12.38
C SER A 14 9.68 3.04 11.60
N GLY A 15 9.07 2.09 12.31
CA GLY A 15 8.48 0.89 11.70
C GLY A 15 7.46 1.23 10.62
N THR A 16 6.71 2.32 10.78
CA THR A 16 5.73 2.81 9.80
C THR A 16 6.38 3.15 8.47
N LYS A 17 7.50 3.89 8.47
CA LYS A 17 8.22 4.24 7.23
C LYS A 17 8.87 3.02 6.58
N PHE A 18 9.35 2.08 7.39
CA PHE A 18 9.90 0.83 6.89
C PHE A 18 8.82 -0.02 6.20
N LEU A 19 7.65 -0.17 6.83
CA LEU A 19 6.50 -0.89 6.24
C LEU A 19 5.97 -0.18 4.98
N ALA A 20 5.90 1.16 4.99
CA ALA A 20 5.50 1.95 3.83
C ALA A 20 6.42 1.76 2.62
N PHE A 21 7.69 1.41 2.84
CA PHE A 21 8.63 1.06 1.77
C PHE A 21 8.54 -0.42 1.38
N MET A 22 8.35 -1.31 2.35
CA MET A 22 8.29 -2.75 2.11
C MET A 22 7.02 -3.18 1.36
N PHE A 23 5.85 -2.60 1.67
CA PHE A 23 4.60 -3.00 1.01
C PHE A 23 4.61 -2.80 -0.51
N PRO A 24 4.96 -1.61 -1.05
CA PRO A 24 5.08 -1.43 -2.49
C PRO A 24 6.19 -2.32 -3.09
N LEU A 25 7.32 -2.49 -2.40
CA LEU A 25 8.42 -3.32 -2.91
C LEU A 25 8.01 -4.78 -3.09
N ILE A 26 7.32 -5.34 -2.09
CA ILE A 26 6.81 -6.72 -2.14
C ILE A 26 5.76 -6.82 -3.23
N ASP A 27 4.86 -5.86 -3.35
CA ASP A 27 3.85 -5.86 -4.39
C ASP A 27 4.49 -5.80 -5.80
N THR A 28 5.36 -4.83 -6.05
CA THR A 28 5.95 -4.66 -7.38
C THR A 28 6.87 -5.82 -7.78
N LEU A 29 7.60 -6.44 -6.85
CA LEU A 29 8.53 -7.53 -7.17
C LEU A 29 7.89 -8.91 -6.99
N VAL A 30 7.37 -9.21 -5.80
CA VAL A 30 6.90 -10.54 -5.43
C VAL A 30 5.56 -10.85 -6.08
N VAL A 31 4.60 -9.92 -6.03
CA VAL A 31 3.29 -10.15 -6.66
C VAL A 31 3.45 -10.27 -8.18
N THR A 32 4.23 -9.39 -8.82
CA THR A 32 4.54 -9.48 -10.26
C THR A 32 5.21 -10.81 -10.62
N LEU A 33 6.18 -11.28 -9.82
CA LEU A 33 6.82 -12.57 -10.05
C LEU A 33 5.85 -13.74 -9.89
N LEU A 34 4.94 -13.68 -8.91
CA LEU A 34 3.92 -14.69 -8.69
C LEU A 34 2.89 -14.75 -9.82
N PHE A 35 2.58 -13.62 -10.45
CA PHE A 35 1.72 -13.57 -11.65
C PHE A 35 2.42 -14.07 -12.91
N MET A 36 3.75 -14.05 -12.96
CA MET A 36 4.53 -14.55 -14.10
C MET A 36 4.38 -16.07 -14.29
N TRP A 37 4.16 -16.81 -13.20
CA TRP A 37 3.91 -18.26 -13.26
C TRP A 37 2.43 -18.58 -13.02
N ARG A 38 1.78 -19.23 -14.00
CA ARG A 38 0.36 -19.62 -13.91
C ARG A 38 0.03 -20.42 -12.65
N LYS A 39 0.92 -21.34 -12.25
CA LYS A 39 0.75 -22.17 -11.04
C LYS A 39 0.74 -21.35 -9.75
N THR A 40 1.35 -20.17 -9.74
CA THR A 40 1.42 -19.29 -8.57
C THR A 40 0.50 -18.08 -8.64
N SER A 41 -0.25 -17.92 -9.74
CA SER A 41 -1.21 -16.81 -9.93
C SER A 41 -2.23 -16.69 -8.79
N VAL A 42 -2.65 -17.80 -8.18
CA VAL A 42 -3.54 -17.83 -7.00
C VAL A 42 -2.89 -17.11 -5.82
N TYR A 43 -1.61 -17.39 -5.55
CA TYR A 43 -0.86 -16.76 -4.46
C TYR A 43 -0.59 -15.29 -4.76
N GLY A 44 -0.33 -14.93 -6.02
CA GLY A 44 -0.17 -13.54 -6.45
C GLY A 44 -1.43 -12.72 -6.19
N TYR A 45 -2.60 -13.23 -6.59
CA TYR A 45 -3.89 -12.58 -6.34
C TYR A 45 -4.19 -12.42 -4.85
N LEU A 46 -3.96 -13.49 -4.07
CA LEU A 46 -4.25 -13.49 -2.64
C LEU A 46 -3.31 -12.53 -1.88
N LEU A 47 -2.02 -12.52 -2.22
CA LEU A 47 -1.03 -11.62 -1.64
C LEU A 47 -1.31 -10.15 -2.01
N ASN A 48 -1.63 -9.85 -3.28
CA ASN A 48 -2.01 -8.51 -3.73
C ASN A 48 -3.20 -7.99 -2.90
N GLY A 49 -4.27 -8.79 -2.78
CA GLY A 49 -5.45 -8.42 -1.99
C GLY A 49 -5.13 -8.16 -0.52
N VAL A 50 -4.27 -8.96 0.10
CA VAL A 50 -3.82 -8.74 1.49
C VAL A 50 -3.05 -7.42 1.60
N ILE A 51 -2.11 -7.15 0.70
CA ILE A 51 -1.32 -5.90 0.69
C ILE A 51 -2.23 -4.69 0.54
N VAL A 52 -3.22 -4.74 -0.36
CA VAL A 52 -4.14 -3.64 -0.61
C VAL A 52 -5.04 -3.35 0.60
N ILE A 53 -5.53 -4.38 1.28
CA ILE A 53 -6.32 -4.21 2.52
C ILE A 53 -5.45 -3.59 3.62
N TYR A 54 -4.27 -4.14 3.89
CA TYR A 54 -3.38 -3.59 4.92
C TYR A 54 -2.91 -2.17 4.58
N GLY A 55 -2.55 -1.92 3.32
CA GLY A 55 -2.18 -0.61 2.81
C GLY A 55 -3.30 0.39 3.02
N THR A 56 -4.54 0.03 2.69
CA THR A 56 -5.73 0.86 2.91
C THR A 56 -5.90 1.22 4.39
N VAL A 57 -5.78 0.24 5.29
CA VAL A 57 -5.92 0.47 6.73
C VAL A 57 -4.81 1.39 7.25
N PHE A 58 -3.55 1.14 6.90
CA PHE A 58 -2.42 1.97 7.33
C PHE A 58 -2.48 3.38 6.77
N MET A 59 -2.77 3.54 5.48
CA MET A 59 -2.91 4.82 4.81
C MET A 59 -4.09 5.62 5.38
N SER A 60 -5.23 4.97 5.62
CA SER A 60 -6.40 5.61 6.22
C SER A 60 -6.09 6.07 7.64
N HIS A 61 -5.45 5.22 8.45
CA HIS A 61 -5.08 5.57 9.82
C HIS A 61 -4.10 6.76 9.86
N PHE A 62 -3.08 6.73 9.01
CA PHE A 62 -2.12 7.82 8.88
C PHE A 62 -2.79 9.11 8.42
N SER A 63 -3.67 9.05 7.43
CA SER A 63 -4.39 10.21 6.93
C SER A 63 -5.29 10.82 8.00
N ILE A 64 -6.04 9.99 8.75
CA ILE A 64 -6.91 10.48 9.82
C ILE A 64 -6.07 11.13 10.91
N ALA A 65 -4.96 10.51 11.33
CA ALA A 65 -4.08 11.06 12.37
C ALA A 65 -3.46 12.39 11.96
N GLU A 66 -2.92 12.50 10.75
CA GLU A 66 -2.28 13.74 10.27
C GLU A 66 -3.29 14.86 10.01
N LEU A 67 -4.47 14.55 9.45
CA LEU A 67 -5.51 15.55 9.20
C LEU A 67 -6.19 16.04 10.48
N THR A 68 -6.36 15.16 11.47
CA THR A 68 -6.85 15.53 12.81
C THR A 68 -5.83 16.42 13.51
N ALA A 69 -4.54 16.08 13.44
CA ALA A 69 -3.47 16.90 14.05
C ALA A 69 -3.34 18.29 13.41
N ARG A 70 -3.62 18.43 12.10
CA ARG A 70 -3.51 19.69 11.37
C ARG A 70 -4.81 20.50 11.28
N SER A 71 -5.94 19.99 11.79
CA SER A 71 -7.27 20.61 11.66
C SER A 71 -7.56 21.10 10.23
N ALA A 72 -7.16 20.31 9.23
CA ALA A 72 -7.11 20.74 7.84
C ALA A 72 -8.51 20.76 7.19
N PRO A 73 -8.82 21.74 6.32
CA PRO A 73 -10.09 21.81 5.60
C PRO A 73 -10.29 20.62 4.66
N ALA A 74 -11.54 20.20 4.45
CA ALA A 74 -11.90 19.00 3.69
C ALA A 74 -11.35 18.93 2.25
N SER A 75 -11.03 20.07 1.63
CA SER A 75 -10.37 20.10 0.31
C SER A 75 -8.93 19.55 0.35
N ASP A 76 -8.21 19.78 1.45
CA ASP A 76 -6.84 19.28 1.65
C ASP A 76 -6.84 17.77 1.95
N TRP A 77 -8.01 17.21 2.33
CA TRP A 77 -8.18 15.76 2.51
C TRP A 77 -8.16 14.99 1.20
N ILE A 78 -8.41 15.62 0.05
CA ILE A 78 -8.37 14.91 -1.24
C ILE A 78 -6.99 15.05 -1.87
N MET A 79 -6.33 16.20 -1.71
CA MET A 79 -5.09 16.53 -2.44
C MET A 79 -3.80 16.31 -1.63
N LYS A 80 -3.87 16.29 -0.29
CA LYS A 80 -2.71 16.06 0.59
C LYS A 80 -2.84 14.81 1.46
N SER A 81 -3.88 14.02 1.25
CA SER A 81 -4.10 12.74 1.92
C SER A 81 -3.53 11.60 1.09
N THR A 82 -3.40 10.44 1.73
CA THR A 82 -3.16 9.13 1.10
C THR A 82 -4.42 8.51 0.48
N LEU A 83 -5.57 9.20 0.51
CA LEU A 83 -6.81 8.73 -0.11
C LEU A 83 -6.70 8.46 -1.64
N PRO A 84 -6.03 9.29 -2.45
CA PRO A 84 -5.76 8.98 -3.86
C PRO A 84 -4.88 7.74 -4.02
N ASP A 85 -3.90 7.55 -3.13
CA ASP A 85 -2.99 6.39 -3.16
C ASP A 85 -3.74 5.09 -2.88
N ILE A 86 -4.73 5.12 -1.99
CA ILE A 86 -5.66 4.00 -1.76
C ILE A 86 -6.40 3.66 -3.06
N GLY A 87 -6.91 4.67 -3.78
CA GLY A 87 -7.57 4.47 -5.07
C GLY A 87 -6.67 3.77 -6.10
N ILE A 88 -5.39 4.16 -6.17
CA ILE A 88 -4.40 3.52 -7.04
C ILE A 88 -4.17 2.07 -6.64
N ALA A 89 -4.02 1.77 -5.34
CA ALA A 89 -3.82 0.40 -4.84
C ALA A 89 -5.00 -0.52 -5.19
N TRP A 90 -6.25 -0.02 -5.06
CA TRP A 90 -7.42 -0.77 -5.49
C TRP A 90 -7.48 -0.94 -7.02
N GLY A 91 -7.04 0.05 -7.78
CA GLY A 91 -6.88 -0.06 -9.23
C GLY A 91 -5.94 -1.21 -9.62
N ASP A 92 -4.77 -1.29 -8.97
CA ASP A 92 -3.81 -2.39 -9.17
C ASP A 92 -4.42 -3.75 -8.81
N PHE A 93 -5.13 -3.85 -7.69
CA PHE A 93 -5.84 -5.07 -7.29
C PHE A 93 -6.80 -5.57 -8.36
N PHE A 94 -7.59 -4.67 -8.97
CA PHE A 94 -8.53 -5.05 -10.02
C PHE A 94 -7.82 -5.53 -11.29
N VAL A 95 -6.66 -4.96 -11.61
CA VAL A 95 -5.81 -5.45 -12.70
C VAL A 95 -5.27 -6.85 -12.37
N GLY A 96 -4.78 -7.06 -11.14
CA GLY A 96 -4.35 -8.37 -10.65
C GLY A 96 -5.46 -9.42 -10.70
N LYS A 97 -6.70 -9.04 -10.35
CA LYS A 97 -7.88 -9.90 -10.51
C LYS A 97 -8.13 -10.27 -11.97
N ALA A 98 -8.06 -9.30 -12.88
CA ALA A 98 -8.25 -9.55 -14.31
C ALA A 98 -7.17 -10.52 -14.84
N LEU A 99 -5.91 -10.33 -14.45
CA LEU A 99 -4.79 -11.21 -14.79
C LEU A 99 -5.00 -12.63 -14.26
N TYR A 100 -5.49 -12.77 -13.03
CA TYR A 100 -5.83 -14.06 -12.44
C TYR A 100 -6.94 -14.77 -13.22
N ASP A 101 -8.02 -14.05 -13.55
CA ASP A 101 -9.17 -14.59 -14.28
C ASP A 101 -8.78 -15.04 -15.69
N ILE A 102 -7.88 -14.32 -16.38
CA ILE A 102 -7.30 -14.71 -17.68
C ILE A 102 -6.43 -15.97 -17.53
N SER A 103 -5.54 -15.99 -16.54
CA SER A 103 -4.60 -17.08 -16.30
C SER A 103 -5.29 -18.42 -15.99
N ARG A 104 -6.53 -18.39 -15.46
CA ARG A 104 -7.35 -19.58 -15.21
C ARG A 104 -8.24 -20.02 -16.38
N LYS A 105 -8.48 -19.15 -17.37
CA LYS A 105 -9.40 -19.44 -18.49
C LYS A 105 -8.73 -20.13 -19.68
N GLU A 106 -7.40 -20.05 -19.81
CA GLU A 106 -6.69 -20.77 -20.86
C GLU A 106 -6.37 -22.21 -20.43
N PRO A 107 -6.68 -23.22 -21.28
CA PRO A 107 -6.40 -24.63 -20.99
C PRO A 107 -4.90 -24.96 -20.87
#